data_AF-A0AA37BZQ6-F1
#
_entry.id   AF-A0AA37BZQ6-F1
#
_cell.length_a   1.000
_cell.length_b   1.000
_cell.length_c   1.000
_cell.angle_alpha   90.00
_cell.angle_beta   90.00
_cell.angle_gamma   90.00
#
_symmetry.space_group_name_H-M   'P 1'
#
loop_
_entity.id
_entity.type
_entity.pdbx_description
1 polymer ?
#
loop_
_entity_poly.entity_id
_entity_poly.type
_entity_poly.pdbx_seq_one_letter_code
_entity_poly.pdbx_strand_id
1 'polypeptide(L)'
;MSVQQEQVTELIDLVQSVPAKEVEGVVATRPGGVDGALTLIFDLLVSEFNPAKAEGEKGVFQFDIACADGRKHHHVEVVDGTCRTGQGVHDHPDITIGIKFPDMLAMGVGKLPGAKAFLTGKLKLRGSPLMGTKLGEWFDHPET
;
A
#
# COMPACT_ATOMS: atom_id res chain seq x y z
N MET A 1 4.86 -12.76 -20.98
CA MET A 1 4.73 -12.17 -19.64
C MET A 1 5.14 -10.71 -19.76
N SER A 2 4.37 -9.78 -19.19
CA SER A 2 4.68 -8.35 -19.28
C SER A 2 5.79 -8.01 -18.27
N VAL A 3 6.71 -7.11 -18.63
CA VAL A 3 7.84 -6.69 -17.77
C VAL A 3 7.39 -6.28 -16.37
N GLN A 4 6.25 -5.58 -16.27
CA GLN A 4 5.65 -5.18 -14.99
C GLN A 4 5.28 -6.39 -14.11
N GLN A 5 4.77 -7.47 -14.70
CA GLN A 5 4.32 -8.65 -13.98
C GLN A 5 5.51 -9.46 -13.43
N GLU A 6 6.62 -9.50 -14.16
CA GLU A 6 7.90 -10.07 -13.67
C GLU A 6 8.44 -9.25 -12.51
N GLN A 7 8.45 -7.91 -12.61
CA GLN A 7 8.93 -7.03 -11.53
C GLN A 7 8.10 -7.18 -10.25
N VAL A 8 6.77 -7.28 -10.37
CA VAL A 8 5.88 -7.55 -9.23
C VAL A 8 6.19 -8.91 -8.61
N THR A 9 6.34 -9.95 -9.43
CA THR A 9 6.63 -11.32 -8.94
C THR A 9 7.97 -11.38 -8.21
N GLU A 10 9.02 -10.75 -8.75
CA GLU A 10 10.32 -10.66 -8.08
C GLU A 10 10.24 -9.88 -6.76
N LEU A 11 9.44 -8.80 -6.71
CA LEU A 11 9.23 -8.04 -5.49
C LEU A 11 8.50 -8.88 -4.43
N ILE A 12 7.49 -9.65 -4.84
CA ILE A 12 6.76 -10.58 -3.97
C ILE A 12 7.71 -11.62 -3.39
N ASP A 13 8.49 -12.32 -4.23
CA ASP A 13 9.44 -13.33 -3.77
C ASP A 13 10.45 -12.73 -2.79
N LEU A 14 10.99 -11.57 -3.12
CA LEU A 14 11.93 -10.85 -2.26
C LEU A 14 11.31 -10.52 -0.90
N VAL A 15 10.09 -9.98 -0.86
CA VAL A 15 9.40 -9.65 0.40
C VAL A 15 9.03 -10.92 1.19
N GLN A 16 8.80 -12.04 0.51
CA GLN A 16 8.54 -13.33 1.15
C GLN A 16 9.82 -13.94 1.75
N SER A 17 10.92 -13.94 0.99
CA SER A 17 12.21 -14.54 1.31
C SER A 17 13.06 -13.69 2.26
N VAL A 18 12.99 -12.36 2.17
CA VAL A 18 13.81 -11.42 2.93
C VAL A 18 13.07 -10.93 4.18
N PRO A 19 13.73 -10.84 5.35
CA PRO A 19 13.14 -10.22 6.53
C PRO A 19 12.78 -8.75 6.29
N ALA A 20 11.65 -8.29 6.86
CA ALA A 20 11.17 -6.91 6.76
C ALA A 20 12.24 -5.85 7.12
N LYS A 21 13.19 -6.15 8.00
CA LYS A 21 14.26 -5.21 8.37
C LYS A 21 15.33 -5.04 7.30
N GLU A 22 15.48 -6.01 6.40
CA GLU A 22 16.50 -6.04 5.35
C GLU A 22 15.91 -5.76 3.97
N VAL A 23 14.62 -6.06 3.78
CA VAL A 23 13.90 -5.89 2.51
C VAL A 23 14.10 -4.49 1.93
N GLU A 24 14.11 -3.47 2.77
CA GLU A 24 14.30 -2.08 2.37
C GLU A 24 15.69 -1.83 1.80
N GLY A 25 16.74 -2.34 2.46
CA GLY A 25 18.11 -2.23 1.97
C GLY A 25 18.31 -2.98 0.66
N VAL A 26 17.68 -4.16 0.52
CA VAL A 26 17.74 -4.91 -0.74
C VAL A 26 17.01 -4.15 -1.85
N VAL A 27 15.79 -3.66 -1.60
CA VAL A 27 15.03 -2.89 -2.59
C VAL A 27 15.74 -1.59 -2.98
N ALA A 28 16.40 -0.92 -2.04
CA ALA A 28 17.19 0.28 -2.32
C ALA A 28 18.36 0.04 -3.30
N THR A 29 18.85 -1.20 -3.43
CA THR A 29 19.91 -1.57 -4.39
C THR A 29 19.38 -1.97 -5.77
N ARG A 30 18.06 -2.12 -5.93
CA ARG A 30 17.42 -2.50 -7.20
C ARG A 30 17.24 -1.31 -8.14
N PRO A 31 17.17 -1.54 -9.46
CA PRO A 31 16.79 -0.49 -10.41
C PRO A 31 15.39 0.05 -10.08
N GLY A 32 15.28 1.35 -9.84
CA GLY A 32 14.07 2.03 -9.37
C GLY A 32 14.00 2.24 -7.86
N GLY A 33 14.83 1.52 -7.07
CA GLY A 33 14.93 1.72 -5.62
C GLY A 33 13.61 1.57 -4.87
N VAL A 34 13.50 2.31 -3.76
CA VAL A 34 12.30 2.36 -2.91
C VAL A 34 11.10 2.91 -3.69
N ASP A 35 11.28 3.98 -4.45
CA ASP A 35 10.20 4.62 -5.21
C ASP A 35 9.61 3.69 -6.27
N GLY A 36 10.44 2.98 -7.03
CA GLY A 36 9.98 2.02 -8.03
C GLY A 36 9.20 0.86 -7.42
N ALA A 37 9.64 0.36 -6.26
CA ALA A 37 8.90 -0.67 -5.53
C ALA A 37 7.56 -0.14 -4.99
N LEU A 38 7.51 1.10 -4.49
CA LEU A 38 6.24 1.73 -4.10
C LEU A 38 5.28 1.81 -5.27
N THR A 39 5.72 2.30 -6.43
CA THR A 39 4.89 2.35 -7.64
C THR A 39 4.31 0.99 -7.96
N LEU A 40 5.12 -0.07 -7.97
CA LEU A 40 4.64 -1.43 -8.23
C LEU A 40 3.59 -1.90 -7.20
N ILE A 41 3.79 -1.59 -5.92
CA ILE A 41 2.84 -1.95 -4.86
C ILE A 41 1.53 -1.15 -4.97
N PHE A 42 1.59 0.14 -5.27
CA PHE A 42 0.39 0.95 -5.47
C PHE A 42 -0.37 0.53 -6.72
N ASP A 43 0.32 0.18 -7.81
CA ASP A 43 -0.30 -0.37 -9.02
C ASP A 43 -1.00 -1.70 -8.73
N LEU A 44 -0.34 -2.58 -7.97
CA LEU A 44 -0.94 -3.84 -7.51
C LEU A 44 -2.17 -3.56 -6.63
N LEU A 45 -2.09 -2.62 -5.70
CA LEU A 45 -3.20 -2.22 -4.83
C LEU A 45 -4.39 -1.68 -5.63
N VAL A 46 -4.17 -0.94 -6.72
CA VAL A 46 -5.24 -0.51 -7.65
C VAL A 46 -5.84 -1.70 -8.39
N SER A 47 -5.02 -2.70 -8.75
CA SER A 47 -5.51 -3.92 -9.39
C SER A 47 -6.37 -4.78 -8.47
N GLU A 48 -6.12 -4.76 -7.16
CA GLU A 48 -6.89 -5.46 -6.12
C GLU A 48 -8.11 -4.67 -5.62
N PHE A 49 -8.30 -3.44 -6.11
CA PHE A 49 -9.43 -2.62 -5.74
C PHE A 49 -10.73 -3.18 -6.32
N ASN A 50 -11.75 -3.34 -5.47
CA ASN A 50 -13.05 -3.84 -5.86
C ASN A 50 -14.05 -2.68 -6.05
N PRO A 51 -14.31 -2.23 -7.29
CA PRO A 51 -15.19 -1.10 -7.55
C PRO A 51 -16.63 -1.35 -7.12
N ALA A 52 -17.08 -2.61 -7.09
CA ALA A 52 -18.44 -2.96 -6.68
C ALA A 52 -18.68 -2.71 -5.18
N LYS A 53 -17.63 -2.81 -4.35
CA LYS A 53 -17.70 -2.53 -2.90
C LYS A 53 -17.57 -1.03 -2.60
N ALA A 54 -17.03 -0.26 -3.54
CA ALA A 54 -16.85 1.19 -3.43
C ALA A 54 -17.84 1.98 -4.31
N GLU A 55 -18.92 1.34 -4.76
CA GLU A 55 -19.94 1.98 -5.59
C GLU A 55 -20.71 3.03 -4.78
N GLY A 56 -20.79 4.26 -5.30
CA GLY A 56 -21.43 5.39 -4.60
C GLY A 56 -20.66 5.90 -3.39
N GLU A 57 -19.44 5.41 -3.18
CA GLU A 57 -18.57 5.80 -2.09
C GLU A 57 -17.40 6.66 -2.57
N LYS A 58 -16.88 7.46 -1.65
CA LYS A 58 -15.67 8.25 -1.86
C LYS A 58 -14.78 8.24 -0.63
N GLY A 59 -13.48 8.24 -0.84
CA GLY A 59 -12.51 8.33 0.24
C GLY A 59 -11.10 8.60 -0.27
N VAL A 60 -10.39 9.46 0.44
CA VAL A 60 -9.00 9.78 0.19
C VAL A 60 -8.12 9.20 1.30
N PHE A 61 -7.29 8.24 0.92
CA PHE A 61 -6.37 7.54 1.80
C PHE A 61 -4.96 8.10 1.61
N GLN A 62 -4.46 8.86 2.57
CA GLN A 62 -3.06 9.28 2.60
C GLN A 62 -2.21 8.17 3.20
N PHE A 63 -1.15 7.77 2.51
CA PHE A 63 -0.11 6.86 2.99
C PHE A 63 1.16 7.64 3.31
N ASP A 64 1.56 7.58 4.58
CA ASP A 64 2.81 8.12 5.10
C ASP A 64 3.77 6.96 5.35
N ILE A 65 4.67 6.74 4.39
CA ILE A 65 5.56 5.60 4.38
C ILE A 65 6.91 6.03 4.94
N ALA A 66 7.26 5.47 6.09
CA ALA A 66 8.56 5.68 6.73
C ALA A 66 9.61 4.77 6.11
N CYS A 67 10.64 5.38 5.53
CA CYS A 67 11.78 4.75 4.90
C CYS A 67 13.08 5.12 5.63
N ALA A 68 14.17 4.43 5.34
CA ALA A 68 15.51 4.69 5.84
C ALA A 68 16.09 5.99 5.25
N ASP A 69 15.70 6.34 4.03
CA ASP A 69 16.11 7.56 3.33
C ASP A 69 15.21 8.78 3.64
N GLY A 70 14.13 8.59 4.40
CA GLY A 70 13.21 9.65 4.77
C GLY A 70 11.75 9.19 4.88
N ARG A 71 10.83 10.03 4.41
CA ARG A 71 9.41 9.69 4.33
C ARG A 71 8.92 9.87 2.92
N LYS A 72 8.22 8.86 2.41
CA LYS A 72 7.54 8.91 1.12
C LYS A 72 6.06 9.11 1.39
N HIS A 73 5.46 10.01 0.63
CA HIS A 73 4.04 10.33 0.73
C HIS A 73 3.35 9.87 -0.54
N HIS A 74 2.26 9.15 -0.37
CA HIS A 74 1.41 8.70 -1.45
C HIS A 74 -0.04 8.87 -1.03
N HIS A 75 -0.94 9.02 -1.99
CA HIS A 75 -2.36 9.04 -1.72
C HIS A 75 -3.09 8.12 -2.69
N VAL A 76 -4.21 7.58 -2.21
CA VAL A 76 -5.14 6.80 -2.99
C VAL A 76 -6.50 7.47 -2.89
N GLU A 77 -7.04 7.88 -4.01
CA GLU A 77 -8.35 8.49 -4.13
C GLU A 77 -9.31 7.47 -4.72
N VAL A 78 -10.38 7.20 -3.99
CA VAL A 78 -11.51 6.41 -4.45
C VAL A 78 -12.69 7.34 -4.64
N VAL A 79 -13.26 7.36 -5.85
CA VAL A 79 -14.45 8.15 -6.19
C VAL A 79 -15.32 7.35 -7.14
N ASP A 80 -16.57 7.09 -6.76
CA ASP A 80 -17.58 6.43 -7.59
C ASP A 80 -17.07 5.10 -8.20
N GLY A 81 -16.48 4.24 -7.36
CA GLY A 81 -15.90 2.97 -7.82
C GLY A 81 -14.68 3.12 -8.73
N THR A 82 -14.02 4.28 -8.75
CA THR A 82 -12.75 4.49 -9.45
C THR A 82 -11.63 4.70 -8.44
N CYS A 83 -10.59 3.88 -8.49
CA CYS A 83 -9.39 4.03 -7.67
C CYS A 83 -8.28 4.71 -8.47
N ARG A 84 -7.67 5.74 -7.89
CA ARG A 84 -6.54 6.49 -8.44
C ARG A 84 -5.46 6.62 -7.40
N THR A 85 -4.20 6.56 -7.82
CA THR A 85 -3.06 6.75 -6.94
C THR A 85 -2.27 7.98 -7.38
N GLY A 86 -1.69 8.66 -6.41
CA GLY A 86 -0.83 9.80 -6.66
C GLY A 86 0.35 9.83 -5.70
N GLN A 87 1.44 10.46 -6.15
CA GLN A 87 2.61 10.72 -5.35
C GLN A 87 2.46 12.06 -4.64
N GLY A 88 2.88 12.12 -3.38
CA GLY A 88 2.83 13.30 -2.54
C GLY A 88 1.73 13.27 -1.48
N VAL A 89 1.57 14.42 -0.82
CA VAL A 89 0.56 14.64 0.22
C VAL A 89 -0.69 15.21 -0.43
N HIS A 90 -1.84 14.61 -0.14
CA HIS A 90 -3.13 15.15 -0.52
C HIS A 90 -3.58 16.23 0.48
N ASP A 91 -4.15 17.34 0.01
CA ASP A 91 -4.53 18.47 0.87
C ASP A 91 -5.67 18.14 1.85
N HIS A 92 -6.59 17.26 1.43
CA HIS A 92 -7.76 16.86 2.20
C HIS A 92 -7.90 15.32 2.29
N PRO A 93 -7.08 14.63 3.08
CA PRO A 93 -7.22 13.18 3.26
C PRO A 93 -8.30 12.87 4.31
N ASP A 94 -9.20 11.93 4.01
CA ASP A 94 -10.19 11.45 4.99
C ASP A 94 -9.53 10.58 6.08
N ILE A 95 -8.44 9.90 5.70
CA ILE A 95 -7.63 9.10 6.61
C ILE A 95 -6.16 9.14 6.21
N THR A 96 -5.29 9.17 7.21
CA THR A 96 -3.84 9.09 7.08
C THR A 96 -3.33 7.79 7.70
N ILE A 97 -2.56 7.05 6.93
CA ILE A 97 -2.06 5.71 7.20
C ILE A 97 -0.55 5.82 7.34
N GLY A 98 -0.08 5.87 8.57
CA GLY A 98 1.34 5.77 8.89
C GLY A 98 1.80 4.33 8.87
N ILE A 99 2.73 3.98 7.99
CA ILE A 99 3.28 2.63 7.85
C ILE A 99 4.78 2.70 7.56
N LYS A 100 5.52 1.64 7.89
CA LYS A 100 6.93 1.52 7.46
C LYS A 100 6.99 0.93 6.07
N PHE A 101 7.94 1.37 5.25
CA PHE A 101 8.20 0.82 3.93
C PHE A 101 8.16 -0.71 3.86
N PRO A 102 8.88 -1.46 4.72
CA PRO A 102 8.83 -2.91 4.68
C PRO A 102 7.49 -3.53 5.04
N ASP A 103 6.71 -2.89 5.93
CA ASP A 103 5.37 -3.35 6.27
C ASP A 103 4.39 -3.03 5.13
N MET A 104 4.59 -1.91 4.41
CA MET A 104 3.81 -1.57 3.21
C MET A 104 4.03 -2.56 2.08
N LEU A 105 5.30 -2.94 1.82
CA LEU A 105 5.61 -4.01 0.88
C LEU A 105 4.92 -5.32 1.29
N ALA A 106 5.05 -5.71 2.56
CA ALA A 106 4.41 -6.92 3.08
C ALA A 106 2.87 -6.89 2.93
N MET A 107 2.25 -5.72 3.10
CA MET A 107 0.83 -5.53 2.86
C MET A 107 0.48 -5.69 1.39
N GLY A 108 1.15 -4.97 0.51
CA GLY A 108 0.86 -5.02 -0.93
C GLY A 108 1.01 -6.42 -1.53
N VAL A 109 1.96 -7.22 -1.05
CA VAL A 109 2.20 -8.58 -1.59
C VAL A 109 1.36 -9.70 -0.98
N GLY A 110 0.40 -9.42 -0.08
CA GLY A 110 -0.36 -10.51 0.58
C GLY A 110 0.18 -10.94 1.95
N LYS A 111 1.46 -10.70 2.25
CA LYS A 111 2.14 -11.29 3.41
C LYS A 111 1.66 -10.73 4.76
N LEU A 112 1.18 -9.49 4.79
CA LEU A 112 0.65 -8.85 5.99
C LEU A 112 -0.75 -8.30 5.71
N PRO A 113 -1.82 -8.94 6.20
CA PRO A 113 -3.16 -8.38 6.08
C PRO A 113 -3.25 -7.01 6.79
N GLY A 114 -3.94 -6.03 6.19
CA GLY A 114 -4.07 -4.68 6.76
C GLY A 114 -4.69 -4.68 8.16
N ALA A 115 -5.69 -5.54 8.41
CA ALA A 115 -6.28 -5.73 9.73
C ALA A 115 -5.23 -6.17 10.77
N LYS A 116 -4.34 -7.11 10.41
CA LYS A 116 -3.24 -7.58 11.27
C LYS A 116 -2.19 -6.48 11.48
N ALA A 117 -1.88 -5.70 10.46
CA ALA A 117 -0.96 -4.56 10.58
C ALA A 117 -1.50 -3.52 11.58
N PHE A 118 -2.81 -3.26 11.57
CA PHE A 118 -3.47 -2.39 12.53
C PHE A 118 -3.43 -2.96 13.95
N LEU A 119 -3.84 -4.23 14.13
CA LEU A 119 -3.85 -4.88 15.43
C LEU A 119 -2.45 -4.98 16.07
N THR A 120 -1.41 -5.17 15.26
CA THR A 120 -0.01 -5.23 15.73
C THR A 120 0.63 -3.84 15.93
N GLY A 121 -0.09 -2.76 15.64
CA GLY A 121 0.40 -1.38 15.77
C GLY A 121 1.41 -0.97 14.69
N LYS A 122 1.58 -1.76 13.64
CA LYS A 122 2.43 -1.47 12.47
C LYS A 122 1.78 -0.46 11.52
N LEU A 123 0.45 -0.51 11.44
CA LEU A 123 -0.39 0.44 10.72
C LEU A 123 -0.97 1.45 11.71
N LYS A 124 -0.69 2.74 11.49
CA LYS A 124 -1.25 3.82 12.29
C LYS A 124 -2.29 4.56 11.48
N LEU A 125 -3.54 4.44 11.87
CA LEU A 125 -4.64 5.18 11.27
C LEU A 125 -4.85 6.49 12.05
N ARG A 126 -4.92 7.61 11.33
CA ARG A 126 -5.27 8.94 11.85
C ARG A 126 -6.38 9.51 11.00
N GLY A 127 -7.39 10.12 11.61
CA GLY A 127 -8.58 10.59 10.88
C GLY A 127 -9.79 9.73 11.23
N SER A 128 -10.67 9.47 10.25
CA SER A 128 -11.93 8.76 10.47
C SER A 128 -11.72 7.24 10.60
N PRO A 129 -12.01 6.61 11.75
CA PRO A 129 -11.92 5.15 11.89
C PRO A 129 -12.81 4.39 10.91
N LEU A 130 -13.95 4.98 10.52
CA LEU A 130 -14.87 4.43 9.52
C LEU A 130 -14.17 4.23 8.17
N MET A 131 -13.33 5.18 7.74
CA MET A 131 -12.56 5.02 6.50
C MET A 131 -11.57 3.86 6.58
N GLY A 132 -11.01 3.59 7.77
CA GLY A 132 -10.15 2.43 7.99
C GLY A 132 -10.89 1.11 7.73
N THR A 133 -12.15 1.02 8.16
CA THR A 133 -13.01 -0.13 7.85
C THR A 133 -13.33 -0.21 6.36
N LYS A 134 -13.69 0.92 5.73
CA LYS A 134 -13.99 0.96 4.28
C LYS A 134 -12.79 0.56 3.43
N LEU A 135 -11.57 0.93 3.82
CA LEU A 135 -10.34 0.46 3.17
C LEU A 135 -10.27 -1.08 3.15
N GLY A 136 -10.56 -1.73 4.28
CA GLY A 136 -10.56 -3.20 4.32
C GLY A 136 -11.69 -3.84 3.52
N GLU A 137 -12.80 -3.13 3.31
CA GLU A 137 -13.91 -3.61 2.49
C GLU A 137 -13.62 -3.42 1.00
N TRP A 138 -13.13 -2.25 0.59
CA TRP A 138 -12.91 -1.88 -0.82
C TRP A 138 -11.72 -2.57 -1.46
N PHE A 139 -10.70 -2.90 -0.67
CA PHE A 139 -9.49 -3.58 -1.14
C PHE A 139 -9.60 -5.06 -0.74
N ASP A 140 -9.92 -5.90 -1.72
CA ASP A 140 -10.23 -7.31 -1.51
C ASP A 140 -8.92 -8.09 -1.36
N HIS A 141 -8.28 -7.99 -0.20
CA HIS A 141 -7.11 -8.83 0.03
C HIS A 141 -7.58 -10.26 0.28
N PRO A 142 -7.17 -11.25 -0.50
CA PRO A 142 -7.51 -12.63 -0.20
C PRO A 142 -7.01 -12.97 1.20
N GLU A 143 -7.92 -13.26 2.12
CA GLU A 143 -7.59 -14.02 3.33
C GLU A 143 -7.03 -15.36 2.85
N THR A 144 -5.71 -15.51 2.84
CA THR A 144 -5.05 -16.80 2.74
C THR A 144 -5.31 -17.63 3.99
#